data_AF-W7WV58-F1
#
_entry.id   AF-W7WV58-F1
#
_cell.length_a   1.000
_cell.length_b   1.000
_cell.length_c   1.000
_cell.angle_alpha   90.00
_cell.angle_beta   90.00
_cell.angle_gamma   90.00
#
_symmetry.space_group_name_H-M   'P 1'
#
loop_
_entity.id
_entity.type
_entity.pdbx_description
1 polymer ?
#
loop_
_entity_poly.entity_id
_entity_poly.type
_entity_poly.pdbx_seq_one_letter_code
_entity_poly.pdbx_strand_id
1 'polypeptide(L)'
;MLHGFGLGLRPEHYAAFAERRPAVDWLEVISENYMLPGGAPLQHLDRLRRDYPMAMHGVSLSIGSADDLDLEYLRALKALADRIDRRGSPTISAGPAWTTTTCTI
;
A
#
# COMPACT_ATOMS: atom_id res chain seq x y z
N MET A 1 1.23 4.44 -14.47
CA MET A 1 1.06 5.63 -13.62
C MET A 1 -0.37 5.66 -13.12
N LEU A 2 -0.57 5.82 -11.82
CA LEU A 2 -1.90 6.01 -11.23
C LEU A 2 -2.27 7.50 -11.42
N HIS A 3 -3.35 7.78 -12.14
CA HIS A 3 -3.89 9.13 -12.32
C HIS A 3 -5.34 9.11 -11.83
N GLY A 4 -5.75 10.13 -11.06
CA GLY A 4 -7.12 10.24 -10.54
C GLY A 4 -7.18 10.42 -9.02
N PHE A 5 -8.38 10.21 -8.46
CA PHE A 5 -8.67 10.38 -7.04
C PHE A 5 -8.31 9.11 -6.25
N GLY A 6 -7.32 9.23 -5.37
CA GLY A 6 -6.89 8.18 -4.45
C GLY A 6 -7.56 8.30 -3.09
N LEU A 7 -7.84 7.16 -2.45
CA LEU A 7 -8.36 7.12 -1.08
C LEU A 7 -7.45 6.32 -0.16
N GLY A 8 -7.07 6.92 0.97
CA GLY A 8 -6.42 6.22 2.08
C GLY A 8 -7.32 5.15 2.68
N LEU A 9 -6.89 3.89 2.57
CA LEU A 9 -7.64 2.75 3.07
C LEU A 9 -7.47 2.63 4.59
N ARG A 10 -8.60 2.78 5.31
CA ARG A 10 -8.70 2.63 6.77
C ARG A 10 -9.71 1.53 7.09
N PRO A 11 -9.62 0.87 8.27
CA PRO A 11 -10.57 -0.18 8.65
C PRO A 11 -12.04 0.25 8.61
N GLU A 12 -12.32 1.50 8.95
CA GLU A 12 -13.66 2.11 8.86
C GLU A 12 -14.22 2.14 7.44
N HIS A 13 -13.37 2.13 6.41
CA HIS A 13 -13.80 2.12 5.01
C HIS A 13 -14.15 0.71 4.52
N TYR A 14 -13.71 -0.38 5.19
CA TYR A 14 -13.91 -1.74 4.67
C TYR A 14 -15.37 -2.11 4.44
N ALA A 15 -16.26 -1.76 5.36
CA ALA A 15 -17.69 -2.01 5.21
C ALA A 15 -18.27 -1.25 4.01
N ALA A 16 -17.92 0.03 3.87
CA ALA A 16 -18.38 0.85 2.75
C ALA A 16 -17.89 0.32 1.40
N PHE A 17 -16.65 -0.18 1.31
CA PHE A 17 -16.15 -0.80 0.09
C PHE A 17 -16.81 -2.15 -0.22
N ALA A 18 -17.11 -2.94 0.81
CA ALA A 18 -17.80 -4.22 0.64
C ALA A 18 -19.25 -4.03 0.17
N GLU A 19 -19.94 -3.00 0.68
CA GLU A 19 -21.36 -2.76 0.37
C GLU A 19 -21.57 -1.91 -0.88
N ARG A 20 -20.83 -0.81 -1.01
CA ARG A 20 -21.12 0.25 -1.99
C ARG A 20 -20.15 0.30 -3.16
N ARG A 21 -18.98 -0.34 -3.04
CA ARG A 21 -17.90 -0.35 -4.06
C ARG A 21 -17.73 1.03 -4.71
N PRO A 22 -17.33 2.06 -3.92
CA PRO A 22 -17.25 3.43 -4.42
C PRO A 22 -16.31 3.52 -5.63
N ALA A 23 -16.63 4.46 -6.54
CA ALA A 23 -15.82 4.74 -7.72
C ALA A 23 -14.59 5.55 -7.31
N VAL A 24 -13.53 4.85 -6.92
CA VAL A 24 -12.20 5.42 -6.67
C VAL A 24 -11.22 4.85 -7.69
N ASP A 25 -10.29 5.68 -8.15
CA ASP A 25 -9.34 5.29 -9.19
C ASP A 25 -8.25 4.37 -8.65
N TRP A 26 -7.86 4.57 -7.38
CA TRP A 26 -6.87 3.76 -6.68
C TRP A 26 -6.98 3.90 -5.16
N LEU A 27 -6.42 2.93 -4.44
CA LEU A 27 -6.37 2.91 -2.98
C LEU A 27 -4.95 3.10 -2.47
N GLU A 28 -4.77 3.97 -1.50
CA GLU A 28 -3.51 4.11 -0.77
C GLU A 28 -3.53 3.21 0.46
N VAL A 29 -2.50 2.39 0.62
CA VAL A 29 -2.34 1.52 1.79
C VAL A 29 -1.05 1.85 2.53
N ILE A 30 -1.14 2.03 3.86
CA ILE A 30 0.05 2.19 4.70
C ILE A 30 0.68 0.82 4.89
N SER A 31 1.86 0.62 4.32
CA SER A 31 2.52 -0.68 4.18
C SER A 31 2.66 -1.40 5.52
N GLU A 32 3.07 -0.66 6.55
CA GLU A 32 3.32 -1.11 7.91
C GLU A 32 2.09 -1.79 8.55
N ASN A 33 0.87 -1.35 8.20
CA ASN A 33 -0.36 -1.95 8.71
C ASN A 33 -0.62 -3.36 8.15
N TYR A 34 0.09 -3.76 7.10
CA TYR A 34 -0.10 -5.02 6.39
C TYR A 34 1.19 -5.87 6.30
N MET A 35 2.29 -5.43 6.92
CA MET A 35 3.53 -6.21 7.01
C MET A 35 3.44 -7.39 7.98
N LEU A 36 2.56 -7.30 8.99
CA LEU A 36 2.32 -8.40 9.92
C LEU A 36 1.49 -9.51 9.25
N PRO A 37 1.97 -10.77 9.26
CA PRO A 37 1.24 -11.87 8.64
C PRO A 37 -0.05 -12.20 9.40
N GLY A 38 -1.15 -12.26 8.67
CA GLY A 38 -2.47 -12.67 9.17
C GLY A 38 -3.42 -11.53 9.56
N GLY A 39 -4.57 -11.91 10.10
CA GLY A 39 -5.60 -10.96 10.56
C GLY A 39 -6.62 -10.54 9.51
N ALA A 40 -7.69 -9.89 9.99
CA ALA A 40 -8.76 -9.33 9.16
C ALA A 40 -8.27 -8.29 8.12
N PRO A 41 -7.29 -7.40 8.42
CA PRO A 41 -6.83 -6.39 7.46
C PRO A 41 -6.29 -7.00 6.15
N LEU A 42 -5.49 -8.06 6.24
CA LEU A 42 -4.95 -8.75 5.07
C LEU A 42 -6.03 -9.44 4.25
N GLN A 43 -7.08 -9.98 4.88
CA GLN A 43 -8.21 -10.56 4.15
C GLN A 43 -9.00 -9.49 3.37
N HIS A 44 -9.20 -8.31 3.96
CA HIS A 44 -9.82 -7.19 3.26
C HIS A 44 -8.93 -6.69 2.12
N LEU A 45 -7.63 -6.58 2.35
CA LEU A 45 -6.65 -6.19 1.33
C LEU A 45 -6.69 -7.15 0.12
N ASP A 46 -6.68 -8.47 0.36
CA ASP A 46 -6.75 -9.48 -0.69
C ASP A 46 -8.05 -9.42 -1.50
N ARG A 47 -9.15 -8.98 -0.87
CA ARG A 47 -10.41 -8.77 -1.58
C ARG A 47 -10.34 -7.53 -2.44
N LEU A 48 -9.94 -6.40 -1.86
CA LEU A 48 -9.93 -5.09 -2.50
C LEU A 48 -8.92 -4.99 -3.63
N ARG A 49 -7.75 -5.65 -3.53
CA ARG A 49 -6.71 -5.64 -4.58
C ARG A 49 -7.18 -6.29 -5.89
N ARG A 50 -8.27 -7.06 -5.84
CA ARG A 50 -8.87 -7.66 -7.03
C ARG A 50 -9.71 -6.67 -7.83
N ASP A 51 -10.26 -5.68 -7.14
CA ASP A 51 -11.21 -4.70 -7.66
C ASP A 51 -10.54 -3.35 -7.96
N TYR A 52 -9.57 -2.94 -7.15
CA TYR A 52 -8.95 -1.62 -7.21
C TYR A 52 -7.42 -1.70 -7.35
N PRO A 53 -6.82 -0.85 -8.21
CA PRO A 53 -5.38 -0.59 -8.15
C PRO A 53 -4.97 -0.06 -6.77
N MET A 54 -3.78 -0.41 -6.32
CA MET A 54 -3.28 -0.01 -5.01
C MET A 54 -1.91 0.66 -5.12
N ALA A 55 -1.70 1.69 -4.31
CA ALA A 55 -0.40 2.31 -4.07
C ALA A 55 0.01 2.04 -2.62
N MET A 56 1.24 1.59 -2.42
CA MET A 56 1.79 1.42 -1.09
C MET A 56 2.47 2.71 -0.66
N HIS A 57 2.16 3.15 0.55
CA HIS A 57 2.82 4.27 1.20
C HIS A 57 3.60 3.72 2.40
N GLY A 58 4.93 3.89 2.41
CA GLY A 58 5.77 3.57 3.56
C GLY A 58 5.97 4.83 4.39
N VAL A 59 5.45 4.86 5.62
CA VAL A 59 5.65 6.00 6.54
C VAL A 59 6.95 5.87 7.33
N SER A 60 7.45 4.66 7.51
CA SER A 60 8.64 4.37 8.31
C SER A 60 9.91 4.23 7.48
N LEU A 61 9.81 4.23 6.15
CA LEU A 61 10.98 4.18 5.27
C LEU A 61 11.67 5.54 5.25
N SER A 62 12.53 5.76 6.23
CA SER A 62 13.36 6.95 6.34
C SER A 62 14.57 6.82 5.39
N ILE A 63 14.31 6.91 4.07
CA ILE A 63 15.34 6.84 3.00
C ILE A 63 16.45 7.88 3.20
N GLY A 64 16.19 8.95 3.97
CA GLY A 64 17.15 10.00 4.31
C GLY A 64 17.68 9.98 5.75
N SER A 65 17.38 8.94 6.56
CA SER A 65 17.96 8.84 7.90
C SER A 65 19.43 8.40 7.82
N ALA A 66 20.23 8.84 8.79
CA ALA A 66 21.61 8.38 8.98
C ALA A 66 21.70 6.99 9.63
N ASP A 67 20.55 6.37 9.93
CA ASP A 67 20.47 5.02 10.49
C ASP A 67 20.72 3.95 9.42
N ASP A 68 21.19 2.78 9.87
CA ASP A 68 21.37 1.62 9.02
C ASP A 68 20.05 1.21 8.35
N LEU A 69 20.16 0.80 7.09
CA LEU A 69 19.03 0.34 6.29
C LEU A 69 18.41 -0.92 6.91
N ASP A 70 17.16 -0.84 7.34
CA ASP A 70 16.43 -1.99 7.88
C ASP A 70 16.09 -2.99 6.76
N LEU A 71 16.94 -4.01 6.61
CA LEU A 71 16.78 -5.07 5.63
C LEU A 71 15.56 -5.97 5.91
N GLU A 72 15.12 -6.08 7.16
CA GLU A 72 13.94 -6.86 7.53
C GLU A 72 12.66 -6.12 7.08
N TYR A 73 12.61 -4.82 7.32
CA TYR A 73 11.56 -3.94 6.79
C TYR A 73 11.50 -4.02 5.26
N LEU A 74 12.64 -3.93 4.57
CA LEU A 74 12.66 -4.04 3.10
C LEU A 74 12.16 -5.39 2.59
N ARG A 75 12.48 -6.49 3.28
CA ARG A 75 11.95 -7.82 2.94
C ARG A 75 10.43 -7.89 3.14
N ALA A 76 9.93 -7.35 4.25
CA ALA A 76 8.50 -7.31 4.53
C ALA A 76 7.75 -6.43 3.50
N LEU A 77 8.32 -5.28 3.16
CA LEU A 77 7.81 -4.37 2.12
C LEU A 77 7.78 -5.06 0.77
N LYS A 78 8.85 -5.76 0.38
CA LYS A 78 8.88 -6.54 -0.86
C LYS A 78 7.83 -7.64 -0.86
N ALA A 79 7.69 -8.40 0.23
CA ALA A 79 6.69 -9.46 0.33
C ALA A 79 5.26 -8.92 0.19
N LEU A 80 4.99 -7.74 0.77
CA LEU A 80 3.71 -7.05 0.62
C LEU A 80 3.51 -6.56 -0.82
N ALA A 81 4.56 -5.99 -1.43
CA ALA A 81 4.54 -5.55 -2.81
C ALA A 81 4.20 -6.70 -3.76
N ASP A 82 4.88 -7.83 -3.62
CA ASP A 82 4.67 -9.05 -4.42
C ASP A 82 3.24 -9.61 -4.22
N ARG A 83 2.62 -9.41 -3.04
CA ARG A 83 1.24 -9.83 -2.76
C ARG A 83 0.19 -8.92 -3.42
N ILE A 84 0.43 -7.61 -3.39
CA ILE A 84 -0.49 -6.60 -3.92
C ILE A 84 -0.38 -6.53 -5.45
N ASP A 85 0.82 -6.73 -5.99
CA ASP A 85 1.07 -6.61 -7.41
C ASP A 85 0.38 -7.73 -8.20
N ARG A 86 -0.46 -7.29 -9.15
CA ARG A 86 -1.17 -8.17 -10.09
C ARG A 86 -0.68 -7.99 -11.53
N ARG A 87 0.18 -6.99 -11.80
CA ARG A 87 0.56 -6.58 -13.17
C ARG A 87 2.07 -6.38 -13.39
N GLY A 88 2.92 -6.54 -12.39
CA GLY A 88 4.38 -6.52 -12.53
C GLY A 88 5.04 -5.15 -12.31
N SER A 89 4.38 -4.21 -11.63
CA SER A 89 4.96 -2.90 -11.26
C SER A 89 4.25 -2.32 -10.04
N PRO A 90 4.66 -2.68 -8.81
CA PRO A 90 4.13 -2.07 -7.61
C PRO A 90 4.62 -0.61 -7.49
N THR A 91 3.72 0.32 -7.20
CA THR A 91 4.08 1.72 -6.91
C THR A 91 4.25 1.87 -5.40
N ILE A 92 5.47 2.18 -4.95
CA ILE A 92 5.80 2.48 -3.56
C ILE A 92 6.16 3.95 -3.43
N SER A 93 5.48 4.68 -2.55
CA SER A 93 5.78 6.06 -2.17
C SER A 93 6.39 6.11 -0.77
N ALA A 94 7.52 6.81 -0.61
CA ALA A 94 8.16 7.09 0.69
C ALA A 94 8.55 8.57 0.76
N GLY A 95 8.10 9.28 1.80
CA GLY A 95 8.41 10.69 2.03
C GLY A 95 7.42 11.40 2.98
N PRO A 96 7.82 12.51 3.62
CA PRO A 96 7.04 13.14 4.70
C PRO A 96 5.75 13.86 4.27
N ALA A 97 5.48 13.99 2.97
CA ALA A 97 4.28 14.67 2.48
C ALA A 97 4.13 14.51 0.95
N TRP A 98 3.00 13.94 0.50
CA TRP A 98 2.31 14.26 -0.76
C TRP A 98 3.07 14.19 -2.10
N THR A 99 4.26 13.57 -2.16
CA THR A 99 4.95 13.34 -3.43
C THR A 99 5.01 11.84 -3.72
N THR A 100 4.22 11.40 -4.71
CA THR A 100 4.23 10.02 -5.22
C THR A 100 5.54 9.78 -5.97
N THR A 101 6.63 9.51 -5.25
CA THR A 101 7.84 8.98 -5.86
C THR A 101 7.54 7.55 -6.28
N THR A 102 7.53 7.27 -7.58
CA THR A 102 7.38 5.89 -8.06
C THR A 102 8.73 5.20 -7.92
N CYS A 103 8.93 4.44 -6.85
CA CYS A 103 10.04 3.50 -6.77
C CYS A 103 9.60 2.16 -7.36
N THR A 104 10.08 1.83 -8.54
CA THR A 104 10.06 0.47 -9.08
C THR A 104 11.27 -0.25 -8.49
N ILE A 105 11.04 -1.26 -7.64
CA ILE A 105 12.11 -2.16 -7.15
C ILE A 105 12.33 -3.26 -8.18
#